data_AF-A0A3P7L2Q3-F1
#
_entry.id   AF-A0A3P7L2Q3-F1
#
_cell.length_a   1.000
_cell.length_b   1.000
_cell.length_c   1.000
_cell.angle_alpha   90.00
_cell.angle_beta   90.00
_cell.angle_gamma   90.00
#
_symmetry.space_group_name_H-M   'P 1'
#
loop_
_entity.id
_entity.type
_entity.pdbx_description
1 polymer ?
#
loop_
_entity_poly.entity_id
_entity_poly.type
_entity_poly.pdbx_seq_one_letter_code
_entity_poly.pdbx_strand_id
1 'polypeptide(L)'
;MGANYIGDCGGCSNMVARAIAVTNTYNGMMVLDHNLDGNGCKFVEANENATLVVNETQALMSGVGSHQVRFPCNKDGFWESSAGTIVSSVSCLIEITSSENTSPPESTSETPVTTTTTTPPPGKGSAKKATTIS
;
A
#
# COMPACT_ATOMS: atom_id res chain seq x y z
N MET A 1 6.43 37.63 27.09
CA MET A 1 6.53 37.53 25.61
C MET A 1 5.61 36.39 25.18
N GLY A 2 4.34 36.68 24.90
CA GLY A 2 3.38 35.68 24.40
C GLY A 2 3.12 35.98 22.94
N ALA A 3 3.38 35.01 22.05
CA ALA A 3 3.25 35.19 20.62
C ALA A 3 1.80 35.61 20.25
N ASN A 4 1.70 36.57 19.35
CA ASN A 4 0.44 37.06 18.82
C ASN A 4 -0.09 36.00 17.84
N TYR A 5 -0.94 35.09 18.32
CA TYR A 5 -1.54 34.00 17.54
C TYR A 5 -2.58 34.59 16.57
N ILE A 6 -2.15 34.95 15.36
CA ILE A 6 -3.05 35.42 14.30
C ILE A 6 -3.90 34.22 13.83
N GLY A 7 -4.97 33.90 14.59
CA GLY A 7 -5.98 32.89 14.24
C GLY A 7 -6.19 31.75 15.25
N ASP A 8 -7.29 31.01 15.07
CA ASP A 8 -7.68 29.82 15.83
C ASP A 8 -7.09 28.52 15.27
N CYS A 9 -5.85 28.57 14.76
CA CYS A 9 -5.18 27.41 14.17
C CYS A 9 -4.91 26.28 15.19
N GLY A 10 -5.02 26.55 16.49
CA GLY A 10 -4.98 25.53 17.55
C GLY A 10 -6.36 24.96 17.90
N GLY A 11 -7.45 25.58 17.41
CA GLY A 11 -8.83 25.32 17.82
C GLY A 11 -9.56 24.25 17.03
N CYS A 12 -9.00 23.74 15.93
CA CYS A 12 -9.67 22.72 15.13
C CYS A 12 -10.14 21.53 15.98
N SER A 13 -11.39 21.13 15.74
CA SER A 13 -11.96 19.90 16.28
C SER A 13 -11.22 18.69 15.71
N ASN A 14 -11.20 17.57 16.43
CA ASN A 14 -10.56 16.35 15.93
C ASN A 14 -11.15 15.95 14.58
N MET A 15 -10.31 15.94 13.54
CA MET A 15 -10.66 15.44 12.21
C MET A 15 -11.16 14.01 12.30
N VAL A 16 -12.24 13.70 11.60
CA VAL A 16 -12.87 12.38 11.62
C VAL A 16 -12.60 11.61 10.33
N ALA A 17 -12.27 10.33 10.49
CA ALA A 17 -12.31 9.39 9.39
C ALA A 17 -13.76 8.97 9.13
N ARG A 18 -14.20 8.98 7.87
CA ARG A 18 -15.56 8.59 7.48
C ARG A 18 -15.52 7.47 6.46
N ALA A 19 -16.33 6.45 6.68
CA ALA A 19 -16.54 5.40 5.69
C ALA A 19 -17.54 5.87 4.63
N ILE A 20 -17.26 5.60 3.36
CA ILE A 20 -18.13 5.91 2.23
C ILE A 20 -18.44 4.65 1.43
N ALA A 21 -19.63 4.60 0.84
CA ALA A 21 -20.08 3.48 0.02
C ALA A 21 -19.87 3.84 -1.46
N VAL A 22 -18.86 3.24 -2.08
CA VAL A 22 -18.54 3.39 -3.50
C VAL A 22 -18.42 2.00 -4.11
N THR A 23 -18.83 1.83 -5.37
CA THR A 23 -18.75 0.54 -6.07
C THR A 23 -17.29 0.16 -6.36
N ASN A 24 -16.96 -1.13 -6.31
CA ASN A 24 -15.62 -1.68 -6.61
C ASN A 24 -14.48 -1.18 -5.71
N THR A 25 -14.81 -0.66 -4.52
CA THR A 25 -13.83 -0.28 -3.50
C THR A 25 -14.29 -0.80 -2.14
N TYR A 26 -13.36 -0.86 -1.18
CA TYR A 26 -13.68 -1.06 0.22
C TYR A 26 -13.03 0.02 1.08
N ASN A 27 -13.62 0.28 2.25
CA ASN A 27 -13.08 1.26 3.19
C ASN A 27 -11.81 0.69 3.84
N GLY A 28 -10.68 1.32 3.56
CA GLY A 28 -9.40 0.96 4.15
C GLY A 28 -9.26 1.44 5.59
N MET A 29 -8.24 0.94 6.26
CA MET A 29 -7.83 1.47 7.57
C MET A 29 -6.98 2.70 7.33
N MET A 30 -7.20 3.76 8.11
CA MET A 30 -6.40 4.97 8.06
C MET A 30 -6.16 5.46 9.47
N VAL A 31 -4.93 5.90 9.73
CA VAL A 31 -4.57 6.59 10.97
C VAL A 31 -4.54 8.08 10.67
N LEU A 32 -5.22 8.86 11.51
CA LEU A 32 -5.18 10.32 11.50
C LEU A 32 -4.41 10.74 12.76
N ASP A 33 -3.17 11.15 12.58
CA ASP A 33 -2.31 11.60 13.68
C ASP A 33 -2.44 13.12 13.86
N HIS A 34 -3.00 13.55 14.99
CA HIS A 34 -3.15 14.96 15.34
C HIS A 34 -1.93 15.47 16.10
N ASN A 35 -1.26 16.47 15.55
CA ASN A 35 -0.05 17.05 16.11
C ASN A 35 -0.14 18.57 16.20
N LEU A 36 0.76 19.17 16.97
CA LEU A 36 0.96 20.62 17.04
C LEU A 36 2.31 20.97 16.41
N ASP A 37 2.34 22.05 15.63
CA ASP A 37 3.59 22.58 15.11
C ASP A 37 4.32 23.44 16.16
N GLY A 38 5.53 23.92 15.83
CA GLY A 38 6.31 24.79 16.72
C GLY A 38 5.66 26.13 17.05
N ASN A 39 4.59 26.50 16.32
CA ASN A 39 3.81 27.71 16.54
C ASN A 39 2.53 27.46 17.37
N GLY A 40 2.24 26.19 17.72
CA GLY A 40 1.03 25.79 18.43
C GLY A 40 -0.20 25.61 17.53
N CYS A 41 -0.03 25.62 16.20
CA CYS A 41 -1.10 25.29 15.26
C CYS A 41 -1.24 23.78 15.12
N LYS A 42 -2.48 23.29 15.10
CA LYS A 42 -2.78 21.88 14.87
C LYS A 42 -2.56 21.51 13.40
N PHE A 43 -2.11 20.29 13.18
CA PHE A 43 -2.13 19.64 11.86
C PHE A 43 -2.45 18.16 12.03
N VAL A 44 -3.02 17.55 10.99
CA VAL A 44 -3.26 16.11 10.92
C VAL A 44 -2.39 15.50 9.84
N GLU A 45 -1.75 14.39 10.13
CA GLU A 45 -1.12 13.56 9.12
C GLU A 45 -1.95 12.30 8.90
N ALA A 46 -2.39 12.11 7.66
CA ALA A 46 -2.98 10.87 7.20
C ALA A 46 -1.90 10.06 6.49
N ASN A 47 -1.67 8.83 6.93
CA ASN A 47 -0.73 7.91 6.29
C ASN A 47 -1.49 6.67 5.85
N GLU A 48 -1.56 6.43 4.54
CA GLU A 48 -2.07 5.16 4.02
C GLU A 48 -1.63 4.84 2.58
N ASN A 49 -1.64 3.55 2.23
CA ASN A 49 -1.42 2.99 0.90
C ASN A 49 -2.72 2.84 0.06
N ALA A 50 -3.53 3.90 0.00
CA ALA A 50 -4.84 3.85 -0.65
C ALA A 50 -5.26 5.21 -1.24
N THR A 51 -6.40 5.23 -1.92
CA THR A 51 -7.00 6.47 -2.40
C THR A 51 -7.63 7.22 -1.23
N LEU A 52 -7.14 8.43 -0.96
CA LEU A 52 -7.70 9.30 0.06
C LEU A 52 -8.75 10.23 -0.56
N VAL A 53 -9.95 10.23 0.01
CA VAL A 53 -11.07 11.08 -0.43
C VAL A 53 -11.41 12.06 0.69
N VAL A 54 -11.41 13.36 0.40
CA VAL A 54 -11.86 14.40 1.33
C VAL A 54 -13.31 14.76 1.06
N ASN A 55 -14.04 15.02 2.14
CA ASN A 55 -15.45 15.43 2.12
C ASN A 55 -16.33 14.52 1.24
N GLU A 56 -15.99 13.22 1.19
CA GLU A 56 -16.74 12.18 0.46
C GLU A 56 -16.82 12.40 -1.07
N THR A 57 -16.17 13.44 -1.61
CA THR A 57 -16.40 13.91 -2.98
C THR A 57 -15.12 14.12 -3.77
N GLN A 58 -14.01 14.49 -3.11
CA GLN A 58 -12.78 14.85 -3.79
C GLN A 58 -11.67 13.84 -3.48
N ALA A 59 -11.21 13.10 -4.48
CA ALA A 59 -10.00 12.30 -4.35
C ALA A 59 -8.78 13.23 -4.25
N LEU A 60 -8.09 13.19 -3.11
CA LEU A 60 -6.92 14.02 -2.86
C LEU A 60 -5.66 13.40 -3.44
N MET A 61 -5.55 12.06 -3.32
CA MET A 61 -4.44 11.26 -3.83
C MET A 61 -5.00 9.90 -4.26
N SER A 62 -4.53 9.37 -5.39
CA SER A 62 -4.86 8.04 -5.91
C SER A 62 -3.57 7.36 -6.37
N GLY A 63 -3.40 6.09 -6.01
CA GLY A 63 -2.25 5.27 -6.42
C GLY A 63 -1.74 4.33 -5.34
N VAL A 64 -0.92 3.35 -5.75
CA VAL A 64 -0.21 2.43 -4.85
C VAL A 64 1.10 3.07 -4.35
N GLY A 65 1.22 3.23 -3.05
CA GLY A 65 2.32 3.84 -2.31
C GLY A 65 1.83 4.45 -1.00
N SER A 66 2.67 4.51 0.05
CA SER A 66 2.33 5.24 1.29
C SER A 66 2.19 6.73 0.97
N HIS A 67 0.96 7.23 1.04
CA HIS A 67 0.64 8.64 0.89
C HIS A 67 0.61 9.27 2.28
N GLN A 68 1.60 10.12 2.57
CA GLN A 68 1.57 10.99 3.74
C GLN A 68 0.95 12.32 3.32
N VAL A 69 -0.27 12.59 3.78
CA VAL A 69 -0.98 13.84 3.52
C VAL A 69 -1.11 14.62 4.80
N ARG A 70 -0.71 15.90 4.76
CA ARG A 70 -0.82 16.82 5.89
C ARG A 70 -1.97 17.80 5.69
N PHE A 71 -2.85 17.89 6.69
CA PHE A 71 -3.96 18.84 6.76
C PHE A 71 -3.70 19.85 7.88
N PRO A 72 -3.20 21.06 7.57
CA PRO A 72 -3.08 22.13 8.56
C PRO A 72 -4.45 22.63 9.03
N CYS A 73 -4.53 23.04 10.29
CA CYS A 73 -5.64 23.84 10.79
C CYS A 73 -5.39 25.31 10.42
N ASN A 74 -6.33 25.91 9.70
CA ASN A 74 -6.22 27.30 9.28
C ASN A 74 -6.55 28.27 10.43
N LYS A 75 -6.32 29.56 10.19
CA LYS A 75 -6.58 30.64 11.15
C LYS A 75 -8.05 30.79 11.59
N ASP A 76 -8.98 30.16 10.88
CA ASP A 76 -10.41 30.24 11.14
C ASP A 76 -10.93 29.00 11.91
N GLY A 77 -10.04 28.08 12.30
CA GLY A 77 -10.39 26.89 13.07
C GLY A 77 -10.91 25.73 12.21
N PHE A 78 -10.60 25.72 10.91
CA PHE A 78 -10.97 24.65 9.98
C PHE A 78 -9.76 23.93 9.43
N TRP A 79 -9.89 22.62 9.21
CA TRP A 79 -8.87 21.87 8.50
C TRP A 79 -8.86 22.25 7.03
N GLU A 80 -7.68 22.33 6.45
CA GLU A 80 -7.48 22.70 5.06
C GLU A 80 -6.57 21.70 4.37
N SER A 81 -6.82 21.41 3.10
CA SER A 81 -5.88 20.64 2.27
C SER A 81 -4.77 21.54 1.73
N SER A 82 -3.70 20.95 1.20
CA SER A 82 -2.65 21.71 0.50
C SER A 82 -3.17 22.53 -0.69
N ALA A 83 -4.34 22.20 -1.23
CA ALA A 83 -5.00 22.92 -2.32
C ALA A 83 -5.89 24.09 -1.84
N GLY A 84 -6.02 24.32 -0.53
CA GLY A 84 -6.87 25.37 0.03
C GLY A 84 -8.35 24.98 0.21
N THR A 85 -8.67 23.68 0.11
CA THR A 85 -10.04 23.19 0.31
C THR A 85 -10.28 22.92 1.79
N ILE A 86 -11.39 23.39 2.34
CA ILE A 86 -11.81 23.05 3.70
C ILE A 86 -12.14 21.56 3.79
N VAL A 87 -11.57 20.86 4.76
CA VAL A 87 -11.73 19.42 4.98
C VAL A 87 -12.52 19.17 6.26
N SER A 88 -13.69 18.57 6.16
CA SER A 88 -14.49 18.15 7.32
C SER A 88 -14.27 16.69 7.69
N SER A 89 -13.97 15.84 6.70
CA SER A 89 -13.76 14.41 6.89
C SER A 89 -12.83 13.84 5.83
N VAL A 90 -12.14 12.78 6.18
CA VAL A 90 -11.27 12.03 5.27
C VAL A 90 -11.73 10.58 5.22
N SER A 91 -11.75 10.02 4.02
CA SER A 91 -12.16 8.65 3.74
C SER A 91 -11.01 7.94 3.04
N CYS A 92 -10.79 6.68 3.41
CA CYS A 92 -9.79 5.83 2.79
C CYS A 92 -10.50 4.78 1.93
N LEU A 93 -10.22 4.78 0.63
CA LEU A 93 -10.77 3.82 -0.32
C LEU A 93 -9.66 3.00 -0.95
N ILE A 94 -9.77 1.68 -0.81
CA ILE A 94 -8.90 0.74 -1.50
C ILE A 94 -9.68 0.16 -2.68
N GLU A 95 -9.10 0.24 -3.87
CA GLU A 95 -9.68 -0.34 -5.08
C GLU A 95 -9.59 -1.86 -5.05
N ILE A 96 -10.69 -2.52 -5.39
CA ILE A 96 -10.71 -3.96 -5.59
C ILE A 96 -10.13 -4.21 -6.98
N THR A 97 -8.85 -4.51 -7.05
CA THR A 97 -8.28 -5.03 -8.30
C THR A 97 -8.83 -6.44 -8.51
N SER A 98 -9.65 -6.61 -9.54
CA SER A 98 -10.00 -7.94 -10.04
C SER A 98 -8.77 -8.55 -10.70
N SER A 99 -7.81 -9.02 -9.92
CA SER A 99 -6.72 -9.86 -10.42
C SER A 99 -7.24 -11.27 -10.67
N GLU A 100 -8.26 -11.43 -11.53
CA GLU A 100 -8.61 -12.74 -12.08
C GLU A 100 -7.70 -13.06 -13.27
N ASN A 101 -6.44 -13.37 -12.98
CA ASN A 101 -5.64 -14.26 -13.82
C ASN A 101 -4.82 -15.20 -12.91
N THR A 102 -5.49 -15.89 -11.97
CA THR A 102 -4.93 -17.17 -11.52
C THR A 102 -5.08 -18.13 -12.69
N SER A 103 -4.02 -18.30 -13.49
CA SER A 103 -3.98 -19.35 -14.50
C SER A 103 -4.29 -20.68 -13.80
N PRO A 104 -5.16 -21.54 -14.36
CA PRO A 104 -5.38 -22.86 -13.79
C PRO A 104 -4.04 -23.58 -13.62
N PRO A 105 -3.88 -24.46 -12.61
CA PRO A 105 -2.65 -25.22 -12.44
C PRO A 105 -2.33 -25.93 -13.76
N GLU A 106 -1.14 -25.68 -14.30
CA GLU A 106 -0.68 -26.31 -15.53
C GLU A 106 -0.62 -27.82 -15.29
N SER A 107 -1.53 -28.56 -15.94
CA SER A 107 -1.53 -30.01 -15.86
C SER A 107 -0.36 -30.53 -16.70
N THR A 108 0.78 -30.77 -16.05
CA THR A 108 1.91 -31.44 -16.67
C THR A 108 1.50 -32.89 -17.00
N SER A 109 1.13 -33.11 -18.26
CA SER A 109 0.98 -34.47 -18.80
C SER A 109 2.39 -35.05 -18.98
N GLU A 110 2.79 -35.96 -18.10
CA GLU A 110 4.03 -36.73 -18.28
C GLU A 110 3.92 -37.61 -19.52
N THR A 111 4.74 -37.32 -20.53
CA THR A 111 4.93 -38.20 -21.69
C THR A 111 5.69 -39.46 -21.23
N PRO A 112 5.21 -40.69 -21.52
CA PRO A 112 5.95 -41.89 -21.16
C PRO A 112 7.26 -41.97 -21.96
N VAL A 113 8.38 -42.07 -21.25
CA VAL A 113 9.70 -42.31 -21.85
C VAL A 113 9.82 -43.80 -22.16
N THR A 114 9.81 -44.17 -23.44
CA THR A 114 10.08 -45.55 -23.88
C THR A 114 11.59 -45.77 -23.93
N THR A 115 12.14 -46.53 -22.99
CA THR A 115 13.55 -46.95 -22.98
C THR A 115 13.74 -48.23 -23.79
N THR A 116 14.37 -48.13 -24.96
CA THR A 116 14.88 -49.28 -25.70
C THR A 116 16.27 -49.67 -25.19
N THR A 117 16.38 -50.87 -24.61
CA THR A 117 17.65 -51.43 -24.13
C THR A 117 18.37 -52.14 -25.28
N THR A 118 19.48 -51.58 -25.75
CA THR A 118 20.39 -52.27 -26.68
C THR A 118 21.59 -52.81 -25.89
N THR A 119 21.68 -54.13 -25.74
CA THR A 119 22.85 -54.82 -25.17
C THR A 119 24.06 -54.72 -26.11
N PRO A 120 25.25 -54.33 -25.62
CA PRO A 120 26.48 -54.38 -26.41
C PRO A 120 27.13 -55.80 -26.40
N PRO A 121 27.87 -56.16 -27.47
CA PRO A 121 28.49 -57.49 -27.62
C PRO A 121 29.77 -57.68 -26.78
N PRO A 122 30.24 -58.93 -26.57
CA PRO A 122 31.25 -59.26 -25.57
C PRO A 122 32.69 -59.04 -26.09
N GLY A 123 33.48 -58.22 -25.39
CA GLY A 123 34.90 -58.00 -25.67
C GLY A 123 35.73 -57.71 -24.41
N LYS A 124 36.74 -58.54 -24.14
CA LYS A 124 37.63 -58.55 -22.96
C LYS A 124 38.66 -57.39 -22.96
N GLY A 125 38.92 -56.80 -21.79
CA GLY A 125 40.08 -55.92 -21.56
C GLY A 125 40.14 -55.38 -20.12
N SER A 126 41.28 -55.55 -19.44
CA SER A 126 41.45 -55.49 -17.98
C SER A 126 42.10 -54.20 -17.43
N ALA A 127 41.70 -53.83 -16.20
CA ALA A 127 42.46 -53.26 -15.05
C ALA A 127 43.09 -51.84 -15.06
N LYS A 128 42.78 -51.04 -14.01
CA LYS A 128 43.65 -50.44 -12.94
C LYS A 128 42.93 -49.23 -12.28
N LYS A 129 42.49 -49.26 -11.01
CA LYS A 129 43.15 -49.10 -9.68
C LYS A 129 43.41 -47.63 -9.22
N ALA A 130 42.53 -47.19 -8.31
CA ALA A 130 42.71 -46.46 -7.02
C ALA A 130 43.30 -45.04 -6.89
N THR A 131 42.63 -44.28 -6.00
CA THR A 131 43.17 -43.48 -4.87
C THR A 131 42.89 -41.96 -4.90
N THR A 132 42.12 -41.56 -3.88
CA THR A 132 41.94 -40.26 -3.19
C THR A 132 43.21 -39.41 -3.09
N ILE A 133 43.07 -38.08 -2.86
CA ILE A 133 43.78 -37.30 -1.82
C ILE A 133 43.35 -35.82 -1.93
N SER A 134 43.06 -35.24 -0.76
CA SER A 134 43.17 -33.82 -0.43
C SER A 134 44.60 -33.51 0.00
#